data_AF-A0AAJ6NH54-F1
#
_entry.id   AF-A0AAJ6NH54-F1
#
_cell.length_a   1.000
_cell.length_b   1.000
_cell.length_c   1.000
_cell.angle_alpha   90.00
_cell.angle_beta   90.00
_cell.angle_gamma   90.00
#
_symmetry.space_group_name_H-M   'P 1'
#
loop_
_entity.id
_entity.type
_entity.pdbx_description
1 polymer ?
#
loop_
_entity_poly.entity_id
_entity_poly.type
_entity_poly.pdbx_seq_one_letter_code
_entity_poly.pdbx_strand_id
1 'polypeptide(L)'
;MVYIDWLGAGQYFKAGSSIIYEVNDQKMSENKSLFGSTQLVSVNPEELNIKVHSLIVGRFLDTYRGFEAWNVYTPIPPFKADAGKIYILCPLEKISKGPEDIKFNVHIYPFTQDEIIQNKGMTDFIVRPCETIKKLNQRH
;
A
#
# COMPACT_ATOMS: atom_id res chain seq x y z
N MET A 1 -0.91 2.50 13.02
CA MET A 1 -1.67 2.89 11.81
C MET A 1 -1.00 2.25 10.60
N VAL A 2 -1.75 1.64 9.69
CA VAL A 2 -1.19 1.02 8.47
C VAL A 2 -1.64 1.81 7.24
N TYR A 3 -0.69 2.14 6.38
CA TYR A 3 -0.83 2.89 5.13
C TYR A 3 -0.45 1.99 3.95
N ILE A 4 -1.20 2.01 2.85
CA ILE A 4 -0.81 1.37 1.58
C ILE A 4 -0.51 2.45 0.54
N ASP A 5 0.68 2.42 -0.06
CA ASP A 5 1.03 3.29 -1.19
C ASP A 5 0.91 2.52 -2.51
N TRP A 6 -0.27 2.61 -3.12
CA TRP A 6 -0.52 1.99 -4.41
C TRP A 6 0.06 2.77 -5.60
N LEU A 7 0.30 4.08 -5.43
CA LEU A 7 0.84 4.92 -6.52
C LEU A 7 2.25 4.45 -6.93
N GLY A 8 3.04 3.95 -5.98
CA GLY A 8 4.33 3.31 -6.27
C GLY A 8 4.24 2.01 -7.09
N ALA A 9 3.10 1.31 -7.08
CA ALA A 9 2.88 0.10 -7.90
C ALA A 9 2.39 0.44 -9.30
N GLY A 10 1.72 1.60 -9.45
CA GLY A 10 1.14 2.07 -10.71
C GLY A 10 2.15 2.28 -11.83
N GLN A 11 3.46 2.29 -11.55
CA GLN A 11 4.50 2.30 -12.58
C GLN A 11 4.61 0.98 -13.36
N TYR A 12 4.11 -0.14 -12.82
CA TYR A 12 4.18 -1.47 -13.44
C TYR A 12 2.89 -1.87 -14.19
N PHE A 13 1.81 -1.11 -14.03
CA PHE A 13 0.48 -1.45 -14.54
C PHE A 13 -0.22 -0.25 -15.18
N LYS A 14 -1.22 -0.48 -16.02
CA LYS A 14 -1.97 0.63 -16.66
C LYS A 14 -2.87 1.37 -15.68
N ALA A 15 -3.52 0.64 -14.76
CA ALA A 15 -4.35 1.19 -13.70
C ALA A 15 -4.54 0.15 -12.58
N GLY A 16 -5.06 0.58 -11.43
CA GLY A 16 -5.49 -0.33 -10.37
C GLY A 16 -5.87 0.37 -9.08
N SER A 17 -6.23 -0.44 -8.08
CA SER A 17 -6.48 -0.03 -6.70
C SER A 17 -6.01 -1.10 -5.73
N SER A 18 -5.79 -0.72 -4.46
CA SER A 18 -5.50 -1.66 -3.39
C SER A 18 -6.19 -1.29 -2.10
N ILE A 19 -6.63 -2.30 -1.35
CA ILE A 19 -7.25 -2.15 -0.04
C ILE A 19 -6.70 -3.19 0.94
N ILE A 20 -6.64 -2.84 2.21
CA ILE A 20 -6.53 -3.78 3.32
C ILE A 20 -7.84 -4.55 3.38
N TYR A 21 -7.80 -5.81 2.97
CA TYR A 21 -8.96 -6.68 2.91
C TYR A 21 -9.25 -7.35 4.25
N GLU A 22 -8.20 -7.85 4.91
CA GLU A 22 -8.28 -8.55 6.20
C GLU A 22 -7.14 -8.10 7.12
N VAL A 23 -7.44 -8.00 8.42
CA VAL A 23 -6.47 -7.87 9.51
C VAL A 23 -6.81 -8.92 10.56
N ASN A 24 -5.83 -9.74 10.94
CA ASN A 24 -6.00 -10.83 11.93
C ASN A 24 -7.22 -11.70 11.64
N ASP A 25 -7.33 -12.14 10.38
CA ASP A 25 -8.42 -12.97 9.83
C ASP A 25 -9.83 -12.35 9.91
N GLN A 26 -9.94 -11.06 10.25
CA GLN A 26 -11.17 -10.30 10.22
C GLN A 26 -11.25 -9.44 8.96
N LYS A 27 -12.32 -9.63 8.18
CA LYS A 27 -12.58 -8.81 6.98
C LYS A 27 -12.92 -7.38 7.39
N MET A 28 -12.31 -6.42 6.72
CA MET A 28 -12.57 -5.01 6.94
C MET A 28 -13.95 -4.63 6.38
N SER A 29 -14.78 -3.96 7.19
CA SER A 29 -16.15 -3.57 6.83
C SER A 29 -16.23 -2.25 6.07
N GLU A 30 -15.23 -1.36 6.19
CA GLU A 30 -15.16 -0.10 5.45
C GLU A 30 -14.05 -0.12 4.39
N ASN A 31 -14.45 -0.37 3.14
CA ASN A 31 -13.57 -0.39 1.97
C ASN A 31 -13.81 0.83 1.09
N LYS A 32 -13.33 2.02 1.49
CA LYS A 32 -13.27 3.17 0.58
C LYS A 32 -12.02 3.05 -0.30
N SER A 33 -12.13 2.25 -1.36
CA SER A 33 -11.15 2.20 -2.44
C SER A 33 -11.23 3.49 -3.26
N LEU A 34 -10.32 4.44 -3.03
CA LEU A 34 -10.09 5.56 -3.95
C LEU A 34 -9.20 5.08 -5.10
N PHE A 35 -9.43 5.50 -6.34
CA PHE A 35 -8.49 5.23 -7.44
C PHE A 35 -7.08 5.74 -7.07
N GLY A 36 -6.04 4.92 -7.22
CA GLY A 36 -4.68 5.26 -6.73
C GLY A 36 -4.47 5.00 -5.23
N SER A 37 -5.24 4.09 -4.63
CA SER A 37 -5.60 4.01 -3.22
C SER A 37 -4.47 4.17 -2.20
N THR A 38 -4.65 5.21 -1.40
CA THR A 38 -4.12 5.37 -0.05
C THR A 38 -5.19 4.89 0.94
N GLN A 39 -4.94 3.83 1.70
CA GLN A 39 -5.85 3.43 2.80
C GLN A 39 -5.11 3.50 4.13
N LEU A 40 -5.69 4.22 5.09
CA LEU A 40 -5.22 4.28 6.47
C LEU A 40 -6.16 3.44 7.35
N VAL A 41 -5.60 2.48 8.07
CA VAL A 41 -6.34 1.68 9.05
C VAL A 41 -5.69 1.82 10.42
N SER A 42 -6.50 2.14 11.43
CA SER A 42 -6.09 2.08 12.82
C SER A 42 -6.18 0.63 13.29
N VAL A 43 -5.13 0.15 13.94
CA VAL A 43 -4.97 -1.24 14.37
C VAL A 43 -4.43 -1.24 15.79
N ASN A 44 -4.80 -2.26 16.57
CA ASN A 44 -4.25 -2.45 17.90
C ASN A 44 -2.76 -2.86 17.82
N PRO A 45 -1.95 -2.46 18.81
CA PRO A 45 -0.53 -2.80 18.86
C PRO A 45 -0.33 -4.27 19.28
N GLU A 46 -0.46 -5.17 18.32
CA GLU A 46 -0.24 -6.61 18.46
C GLU A 46 0.52 -7.15 17.23
N GLU A 47 0.74 -8.46 17.17
CA GLU A 47 1.16 -9.09 15.92
C GLU A 47 0.04 -8.97 14.89
N LEU A 48 0.35 -8.41 13.73
CA LEU A 48 -0.60 -8.16 12.67
C LEU A 48 -0.38 -9.12 11.51
N ASN A 49 -1.42 -9.84 11.14
CA ASN A 49 -1.53 -10.58 9.89
C ASN A 49 -2.43 -9.79 8.94
N ILE A 50 -1.87 -9.28 7.84
CA ILE A 50 -2.58 -8.40 6.91
C ILE A 50 -2.69 -9.07 5.55
N LYS A 51 -3.89 -9.05 4.96
CA LYS A 51 -4.11 -9.42 3.56
C LYS A 51 -4.56 -8.19 2.77
N VAL A 52 -3.82 -7.88 1.71
CA VAL A 52 -4.14 -6.79 0.78
C VAL A 52 -4.85 -7.36 -0.43
N HIS A 53 -5.97 -6.77 -0.82
CA HIS A 53 -6.63 -7.03 -2.09
C HIS A 53 -6.27 -5.94 -3.09
N SER A 54 -5.80 -6.34 -4.28
CA SER A 54 -5.45 -5.44 -5.37
C SER A 54 -6.26 -5.76 -6.62
N LEU A 55 -6.91 -4.76 -7.20
CA LEU A 55 -7.50 -4.83 -8.54
C LEU A 55 -6.55 -4.16 -9.53
N ILE A 56 -6.21 -4.87 -10.60
CA ILE A 56 -5.10 -4.47 -11.47
C ILE A 56 -5.53 -4.58 -12.91
N VAL A 57 -5.22 -3.54 -13.70
CA VAL A 57 -5.46 -3.52 -15.15
C VAL A 57 -4.10 -3.57 -15.84
N GLY A 58 -3.83 -4.67 -16.54
CA GLY A 58 -2.54 -4.91 -17.20
C GLY A 58 -2.41 -4.24 -18.56
N ARG A 59 -3.36 -4.51 -19.45
CA ARG A 59 -3.40 -3.97 -20.80
C ARG A 59 -4.82 -3.80 -21.31
N PHE A 60 -4.99 -2.83 -22.20
CA PHE A 60 -6.19 -2.72 -23.02
C PHE A 60 -6.05 -3.69 -24.20
N LEU A 61 -7.12 -4.41 -24.52
CA LEU A 61 -7.16 -5.37 -25.61
C LEU A 61 -7.68 -4.65 -26.86
N ASP A 62 -6.80 -4.45 -27.84
CA ASP A 62 -7.09 -3.68 -29.06
C ASP A 62 -8.26 -4.25 -29.88
N THR A 63 -8.56 -5.53 -29.72
CA THR A 63 -9.52 -6.26 -30.57
C THR A 63 -10.97 -6.18 -30.10
N TYR A 64 -11.25 -5.83 -28.84
CA TYR A 64 -12.63 -5.92 -28.28
C TYR A 64 -13.07 -4.77 -27.37
N ARG A 65 -12.36 -3.63 -27.32
CA ARG A 65 -12.59 -2.58 -26.28
C ARG A 65 -12.65 -3.18 -24.85
N GLY A 66 -11.87 -4.24 -24.62
CA GLY A 66 -11.77 -4.92 -23.34
C GLY A 66 -10.48 -4.55 -22.62
N PHE A 67 -10.35 -4.95 -21.37
CA PHE A 67 -9.10 -4.85 -20.63
C PHE A 67 -8.85 -6.15 -19.88
N GLU A 68 -7.58 -6.49 -19.73
CA GLU A 68 -7.15 -7.61 -18.89
C GLU A 68 -7.02 -7.10 -17.45
N ALA A 69 -7.77 -7.73 -16.54
CA ALA A 69 -7.80 -7.35 -15.14
C ALA A 69 -7.62 -8.55 -14.21
N TRP A 70 -6.96 -8.33 -13.08
CA TRP A 70 -6.71 -9.35 -12.08
C TRP A 70 -7.11 -8.89 -10.69
N ASN A 71 -7.67 -9.82 -9.91
CA ASN A 71 -7.88 -9.67 -8.48
C ASN A 71 -6.79 -10.46 -7.76
N VAL A 72 -5.94 -9.77 -7.01
CA VAL A 72 -4.79 -10.36 -6.34
C VAL A 72 -4.95 -10.19 -4.84
N TYR A 73 -4.71 -11.26 -4.09
CA TYR A 73 -4.73 -11.25 -2.64
C TYR A 73 -3.32 -11.52 -2.13
N THR A 74 -2.67 -10.49 -1.61
CA THR A 74 -1.28 -10.56 -1.17
C THR A 74 -1.22 -10.63 0.35
N PRO A 75 -0.77 -11.75 0.94
CA PRO A 75 -0.48 -11.81 2.36
C PRO A 75 0.79 -11.00 2.65
N ILE A 76 0.75 -10.18 3.69
CA ILE A 76 1.91 -9.49 4.23
C ILE A 76 2.51 -10.36 5.34
N PRO A 77 3.84 -10.59 5.35
CA PRO A 77 4.49 -11.29 6.46
C PRO A 77 4.08 -10.68 7.80
N PRO A 78 3.74 -11.49 8.82
CA PRO A 78 3.35 -10.95 10.12
C PRO A 78 4.42 -10.04 10.71
N PHE A 79 3.99 -8.95 11.34
CA PHE A 79 4.88 -8.03 12.03
C PHE A 79 4.22 -7.44 13.27
N LYS A 80 5.03 -7.09 14.27
CA LYS A 80 4.55 -6.44 15.48
C LYS A 80 4.36 -4.94 15.23
N ALA A 81 3.17 -4.43 15.56
CA ALA A 81 2.88 -3.00 15.51
C ALA A 81 3.02 -2.34 16.89
N ASP A 82 3.65 -1.18 16.92
CA ASP A 82 3.84 -0.33 18.09
C ASP A 82 2.84 0.82 18.07
N ALA A 83 2.40 1.22 19.26
CA ALA A 83 1.49 2.35 19.43
C ALA A 83 2.12 3.65 18.90
N GLY A 84 1.32 4.46 18.21
CA GLY A 84 1.76 5.74 17.65
C GLY A 84 2.65 5.64 16.40
N LYS A 85 3.02 4.44 15.94
CA LYS A 85 3.81 4.29 14.70
C LYS A 85 2.93 4.13 13.46
N ILE A 86 3.47 4.58 12.33
CA ILE A 86 2.87 4.42 11.01
C ILE A 86 3.66 3.36 10.25
N TYR A 87 2.94 2.38 9.73
CA TYR A 87 3.47 1.27 8.93
C TYR A 87 3.04 1.47 7.49
N ILE A 88 3.96 1.39 6.55
CA ILE A 88 3.72 1.72 5.15
C ILE A 88 4.02 0.49 4.30
N LEU A 89 3.00 0.01 3.59
CA LEU A 89 3.11 -1.09 2.65
C LEU A 89 3.53 -0.52 1.29
N CYS A 90 4.80 -0.74 0.94
CA CYS A 90 5.40 -0.29 -0.30
C CYS A 90 5.53 -1.45 -1.29
N PRO A 91 5.05 -1.31 -2.53
CA PRO A 91 5.22 -2.35 -3.55
C PRO A 91 6.69 -2.54 -3.90
N LEU A 92 7.09 -3.79 -4.15
CA LEU A 92 8.44 -4.11 -4.62
C LEU A 92 8.69 -3.55 -6.02
N GLU A 93 9.93 -3.13 -6.29
CA GLU A 93 10.31 -2.53 -7.59
C GLU A 93 10.44 -3.54 -8.75
N LYS A 94 10.29 -4.84 -8.49
CA LYS A 94 10.52 -5.91 -9.48
C LYS A 94 9.25 -6.71 -9.77
N ILE A 95 8.13 -6.03 -9.93
CA ILE A 95 6.90 -6.65 -10.41
C ILE A 95 7.06 -6.79 -11.93
N SER A 96 7.46 -7.99 -12.40
CA SER A 96 8.02 -8.14 -13.75
C SER A 96 7.36 -9.21 -14.62
N LYS A 97 6.62 -10.17 -14.07
CA LYS A 97 6.03 -11.27 -14.88
C LYS A 97 4.51 -11.33 -14.89
N GLY A 98 3.84 -10.79 -13.87
CA GLY A 98 2.38 -10.84 -13.78
C GLY A 98 1.82 -10.44 -12.41
N PRO A 99 0.48 -10.49 -12.22
CA PRO A 99 -0.18 -10.20 -10.95
C PRO A 99 0.32 -11.06 -9.77
N GLU A 100 0.82 -12.27 -10.04
CA GLU A 100 1.36 -13.21 -9.06
C GLU A 100 2.67 -12.75 -8.40
N ASP A 101 3.39 -11.79 -9.01
CA ASP A 101 4.65 -11.26 -8.49
C ASP A 101 4.45 -10.10 -7.50
N ILE A 102 3.21 -9.70 -7.25
CA ILE A 102 2.93 -8.53 -6.42
C ILE A 102 3.21 -8.85 -4.97
N LYS A 103 4.11 -8.05 -4.41
CA LYS A 103 4.59 -8.16 -3.05
C LYS A 103 4.79 -6.76 -2.51
N PHE A 104 4.58 -6.63 -1.21
CA PHE A 104 4.80 -5.38 -0.50
C PHE A 104 5.84 -5.59 0.60
N ASN A 105 6.71 -4.61 0.78
CA ASN A 105 7.54 -4.46 1.95
C ASN A 105 6.84 -3.58 2.97
N VAL A 106 7.02 -3.91 4.25
CA VAL A 106 6.58 -3.07 5.36
C VAL A 106 7.72 -2.13 5.72
N HIS A 107 7.48 -0.83 5.63
CA HIS A 107 8.39 0.18 6.14
C HIS A 107 7.79 0.82 7.39
N ILE A 108 8.60 1.00 8.43
CA ILE A 108 8.18 1.64 9.67
C ILE A 108 8.58 3.11 9.60
N TYR A 109 7.62 3.98 9.84
CA TYR A 109 7.86 5.40 9.93
C TYR A 109 7.89 5.84 11.39
N PRO A 110 8.95 6.54 11.84
CA PRO A 110 9.18 6.79 13.25
C PRO A 110 8.24 7.85 13.84
N PHE A 111 7.59 8.66 13.02
CA PHE A 111 6.70 9.73 13.44
C PHE A 111 5.23 9.31 13.46
N THR A 112 4.48 9.88 14.39
CA THR A 112 3.02 9.82 14.53
C THR A 112 2.33 10.65 13.44
N GLN A 113 1.02 10.45 13.26
CA GLN A 113 0.24 11.26 12.32
C GLN A 113 0.25 12.75 12.69
N ASP A 114 0.19 13.08 13.99
CA ASP A 114 0.20 14.47 14.45
C ASP A 114 1.56 15.13 14.20
N GLU A 115 2.67 14.41 14.43
CA GLU A 115 4.02 14.88 14.13
C GLU A 115 4.20 15.14 12.62
N ILE A 116 3.61 14.31 11.76
CA ILE A 116 3.60 14.52 10.31
C ILE A 116 2.83 15.79 9.93
N ILE A 117 1.66 16.02 10.52
CA ILE A 117 0.82 17.19 10.23
C ILE A 117 1.50 18.48 10.70
N GLN A 118 2.19 18.45 11.85
CA GLN A 118 2.87 19.61 12.41
C GLN A 118 4.15 19.99 11.65
N ASN A 119 4.77 19.05 10.93
CA ASN A 119 6.03 19.29 10.23
C ASN A 119 5.79 19.73 8.77
N LYS A 120 5.97 21.03 8.49
CA LYS A 120 5.83 21.63 7.16
C LYS A 120 6.84 21.02 6.18
N GLY A 121 6.38 20.05 5.39
CA GLY A 121 7.21 19.30 4.43
C GLY A 121 6.74 17.86 4.22
N MET A 122 5.83 17.38 5.07
CA MET A 122 5.35 15.99 5.04
C MET A 122 3.95 15.83 4.44
N THR A 123 3.39 16.86 3.81
CA THR A 123 2.21 16.69 2.94
C THR A 123 2.47 15.69 1.81
N ASP A 124 3.70 15.64 1.28
CA ASP A 124 4.11 14.64 0.30
C ASP A 124 4.10 13.21 0.86
N PHE A 125 4.30 13.05 2.18
CA PHE A 125 4.17 11.75 2.85
C PHE A 125 2.72 11.25 2.84
N ILE A 126 1.74 12.16 2.92
CA ILE A 126 0.32 11.79 2.85
C ILE A 126 -0.03 11.28 1.46
N VAL A 127 0.64 11.79 0.41
CA VAL A 127 0.33 11.49 -1.00
C VAL A 127 1.18 10.34 -1.55
N ARG A 128 2.49 10.28 -1.24
CA ARG A 128 3.45 9.27 -1.73
C ARG A 128 4.47 8.89 -0.65
N PRO A 129 4.06 8.17 0.40
CA PRO A 129 4.96 7.87 1.51
C PRO A 129 6.13 6.96 1.12
N CYS A 130 5.98 6.05 0.15
CA CYS A 130 7.09 5.18 -0.24
C CYS A 130 8.20 5.93 -0.99
N GLU A 131 7.84 6.88 -1.86
CA GLU A 131 8.84 7.77 -2.47
C GLU A 131 9.51 8.66 -1.42
N THR A 132 8.73 9.17 -0.46
CA THR A 132 9.23 10.02 0.62
C THR A 132 10.23 9.27 1.50
N ILE A 133 9.92 8.03 1.90
CA ILE A 133 10.84 7.17 2.66
C ILE A 133 12.12 6.90 1.87
N LYS A 134 12.03 6.56 0.58
CA LYS A 134 13.22 6.33 -0.26
C LYS A 134 14.14 7.56 -0.28
N LYS A 135 13.59 8.75 -0.46
CA LYS A 135 14.36 10.02 -0.46
C LYS A 135 15.02 10.31 0.90
N LEU A 136 14.35 9.98 2.01
CA LEU A 136 14.90 10.15 3.35
C LEU A 136 16.04 9.19 3.62
N ASN A 137 15.91 7.92 3.21
CA ASN A 137 16.94 6.90 3.41
C ASN A 137 18.18 7.09 2.53
N GLN A 138 18.07 7.82 1.40
CA GLN A 138 19.19 8.14 0.51
C GLN A 138 20.05 9.32 0.98
N ARG A 139 19.63 10.04 2.04
CA ARG A 139 20.38 11.18 2.60
C ARG A 139 21.37 10.77 3.71
N HIS A 140 21.52 9.48 3.95
CA HIS A 140 22.50 8.86 4.85
C HIS A 140 23.40 7.92 4.06
#